data_AF-A0A352AG68-F1
#
_entry.id   AF-A0A352AG68-F1
#
_cell.length_a   1.000
_cell.length_b   1.000
_cell.length_c   1.000
_cell.angle_alpha   90.00
_cell.angle_beta   90.00
_cell.angle_gamma   90.00
#
_symmetry.space_group_name_H-M   'P 1'
#
loop_
_entity.id
_entity.type
_entity.pdbx_description
1 polymer ?
#
loop_
_entity_poly.entity_id
_entity_poly.type
_entity_poly.pdbx_seq_one_letter_code
_entity_poly.pdbx_strand_id
1 'polypeptide(L)'
;MKPKFSILIILTLMMAMLDGGMAKVQPKPLAQMIEVKGMVQLKREGSSNWSQTQKGEVLFLGDLLRVQRGSKGVIRCTLDLTQWTVPDDGLPRGVANTCSPPE
;
A
#
# COMPACT_ATOMS: atom_id res chain seq x y z
N MET A 1 68.44 4.38 -29.02
CA MET A 1 67.81 3.33 -28.17
C MET A 1 66.45 3.82 -27.65
N LYS A 2 65.64 2.94 -27.05
CA LYS A 2 64.26 3.13 -26.51
C LYS A 2 64.16 2.29 -25.21
N PRO A 3 63.05 2.29 -24.41
CA PRO A 3 61.88 3.19 -24.32
C PRO A 3 62.00 4.05 -23.02
N LYS A 4 61.01 4.52 -22.22
CA LYS A 4 59.54 4.39 -22.03
C LYS A 4 58.93 5.79 -21.71
N PHE A 5 57.77 5.85 -21.02
CA PHE A 5 57.04 7.05 -20.51
C PHE A 5 56.65 8.08 -21.59
N SER A 6 55.45 8.03 -22.21
CA SER A 6 54.25 7.22 -21.95
C SER A 6 53.58 7.45 -20.59
N ILE A 7 53.01 8.65 -20.38
CA ILE A 7 51.89 8.85 -19.45
C ILE A 7 50.71 9.39 -20.25
N LEU A 8 49.72 8.54 -20.48
CA LEU A 8 48.46 8.89 -21.13
C LEU A 8 47.54 9.45 -20.04
N ILE A 9 47.37 10.77 -19.94
CA ILE A 9 46.43 11.36 -18.97
C ILE A 9 45.02 11.20 -19.52
N ILE A 10 44.42 10.05 -19.22
CA ILE A 10 43.04 9.71 -19.54
C ILE A 10 42.14 10.60 -18.66
N LEU A 11 41.48 11.58 -19.28
CA LEU A 11 40.53 12.46 -18.60
C LEU A 11 39.17 11.75 -18.42
N THR A 12 39.14 10.67 -17.63
CA THR A 12 37.93 9.90 -17.34
C THR A 12 36.98 10.69 -16.44
N LEU A 13 36.04 11.39 -17.09
CA LEU A 13 34.60 11.30 -16.81
C LEU A 13 34.21 11.13 -15.33
N MET A 14 34.22 12.23 -14.56
CA MET A 14 33.39 12.34 -13.36
C MET A 14 32.04 12.98 -13.72
N MET A 15 31.19 12.21 -14.42
CA MET A 15 29.75 12.44 -14.28
C MET A 15 29.36 11.96 -12.88
N ALA A 16 29.23 12.89 -11.95
CA ALA A 16 28.64 12.60 -10.66
C ALA A 16 27.15 12.24 -10.89
N MET A 17 26.87 10.94 -10.94
CA MET A 17 25.50 10.44 -10.82
C MET A 17 24.99 10.89 -9.45
N LEU A 18 24.19 11.95 -9.44
CA LEU A 18 23.31 12.27 -8.33
C LEU A 18 22.19 11.24 -8.32
N ASP A 19 22.53 10.03 -7.86
CA ASP A 19 21.58 9.01 -7.46
C ASP A 19 20.80 9.55 -6.25
N GLY A 20 19.79 10.36 -6.57
CA GLY A 20 18.75 10.83 -5.67
C GLY A 20 17.90 9.65 -5.25
N GLY A 21 18.48 8.79 -4.41
CA GLY A 21 17.89 7.57 -3.88
C GLY A 21 16.67 7.90 -3.04
N MET A 22 15.54 8.14 -3.69
CA MET A 22 14.23 8.27 -3.06
C MET A 22 13.97 7.00 -2.28
N ALA A 23 14.16 7.06 -0.96
CA ALA A 23 13.87 5.97 -0.07
C ALA A 23 12.39 5.60 -0.24
N LYS A 24 12.13 4.46 -0.91
CA LYS A 24 10.76 3.98 -1.12
C LYS A 24 10.18 3.60 0.23
N VAL A 25 9.45 4.54 0.83
CA VAL A 25 8.64 4.33 2.03
C VAL A 25 7.64 3.22 1.68
N GLN A 26 7.90 2.02 2.19
CA GLN A 26 6.99 0.89 1.97
C GLN A 26 5.72 1.15 2.80
N PRO A 27 4.52 1.11 2.20
CA PRO A 27 3.30 1.42 2.92
C PRO A 27 3.08 0.37 4.02
N LYS A 28 2.98 0.84 5.27
CA LYS A 28 2.77 -0.03 6.42
C LYS A 28 1.35 -0.61 6.40
N PRO A 29 1.17 -1.95 6.52
CA PRO A 29 -0.14 -2.55 6.74
C PRO A 29 -0.85 -1.94 7.96
N LEU A 30 -2.10 -1.50 7.78
CA LEU A 30 -2.95 -0.98 8.85
C LEU A 30 -4.01 -1.99 9.31
N ALA A 31 -4.49 -2.84 8.40
CA ALA A 31 -5.51 -3.84 8.71
C ALA A 31 -5.48 -5.03 7.74
N GLN A 32 -6.33 -6.03 8.01
CA GLN A 32 -6.51 -7.20 7.16
C GLN A 32 -7.98 -7.63 7.12
N MET A 33 -8.50 -8.01 5.94
CA MET A 33 -9.81 -8.65 5.80
C MET A 33 -9.81 -10.03 6.48
N ILE A 34 -10.62 -10.24 7.52
CA ILE A 34 -10.71 -11.53 8.25
C ILE A 34 -11.97 -12.34 7.92
N GLU A 35 -13.03 -11.68 7.46
CA GLU A 35 -14.24 -12.31 6.91
C GLU A 35 -14.71 -11.55 5.67
N VAL A 36 -15.06 -12.29 4.61
CA VAL A 36 -15.69 -11.78 3.39
C VAL A 36 -16.80 -12.75 3.01
N LYS A 37 -18.01 -12.24 2.84
CA LYS A 37 -19.20 -12.96 2.33
C LYS A 37 -19.95 -12.03 1.38
N GLY A 38 -20.35 -12.53 0.21
CA GLY A 38 -21.02 -11.71 -0.81
C GLY A 38 -20.10 -10.67 -1.45
N MET A 39 -20.67 -9.54 -1.87
CA MET A 39 -19.97 -8.48 -2.60
C MET A 39 -19.36 -7.45 -1.63
N VAL A 40 -18.08 -7.68 -1.28
CA VAL A 40 -17.21 -6.70 -0.63
C VAL A 40 -16.22 -6.19 -1.66
N GLN A 41 -16.07 -4.86 -1.75
CA GLN A 41 -15.22 -4.22 -2.75
C GLN A 41 -14.23 -3.26 -2.10
N LEU A 42 -13.04 -3.19 -2.70
CA LEU A 42 -11.89 -2.42 -2.27
C LEU A 42 -11.48 -1.46 -3.39
N LYS A 43 -11.18 -0.21 -3.04
CA LYS A 43 -10.54 0.77 -3.90
C LYS A 43 -9.26 1.22 -3.22
N ARG A 44 -8.10 0.96 -3.84
CA ARG A 44 -6.80 1.37 -3.28
C ARG A 44 -6.68 2.89 -3.22
N GLU A 45 -5.80 3.39 -2.35
CA GLU A 45 -5.32 4.78 -2.43
C GLU A 45 -4.80 5.08 -3.85
N GLY A 46 -5.09 6.27 -4.38
CA GLY A 46 -4.76 6.67 -5.76
C GLY A 46 -5.56 5.96 -6.87
N SER A 47 -6.26 4.86 -6.59
CA SER A 47 -7.08 4.17 -7.58
C SER A 47 -8.44 4.86 -7.81
N SER A 48 -8.85 4.94 -9.07
CA SER A 48 -10.24 5.21 -9.48
C SER A 48 -11.13 3.97 -9.41
N ASN A 49 -10.55 2.78 -9.58
CA ASN A 49 -11.25 1.52 -9.80
C ASN A 49 -11.47 0.73 -8.52
N TRP A 50 -12.69 0.19 -8.37
CA TRP A 50 -13.08 -0.77 -7.34
C TRP A 50 -12.86 -2.20 -7.84
N SER A 51 -12.15 -3.03 -7.07
CA SER A 51 -12.07 -4.47 -7.26
C SER A 51 -12.90 -5.21 -6.21
N GLN A 52 -13.26 -6.46 -6.45
CA GLN A 52 -13.73 -7.36 -5.39
C GLN A 52 -12.54 -7.74 -4.49
N THR A 53 -12.77 -7.81 -3.18
CA THR A 53 -11.76 -8.22 -2.19
C THR A 53 -12.07 -9.60 -1.60
N GLN A 54 -11.12 -10.16 -0.85
CA GLN A 54 -11.14 -11.52 -0.34
C GLN A 54 -10.61 -11.59 1.10
N LYS A 55 -10.90 -12.69 1.80
CA LYS A 55 -10.30 -12.95 3.12
C LYS A 55 -8.78 -13.06 3.00
N GLY A 56 -8.07 -12.46 3.94
CA GLY A 56 -6.61 -12.39 3.99
C GLY A 56 -6.03 -11.13 3.35
N GLU A 57 -6.82 -10.38 2.55
CA GLU A 57 -6.37 -9.16 1.87
C GLU A 57 -5.83 -8.11 2.86
N VAL A 58 -4.69 -7.52 2.52
CA VAL A 58 -3.96 -6.56 3.36
C VAL A 58 -4.39 -5.15 2.98
N LEU A 59 -4.64 -4.31 3.98
CA LEU A 59 -5.19 -2.97 3.82
C LEU A 59 -4.21 -1.91 4.32
N PHE A 60 -4.12 -0.81 3.58
CA PHE A 60 -3.19 0.29 3.80
C PHE A 60 -3.94 1.60 4.10
N LEU A 61 -3.22 2.66 4.42
CA LEU A 61 -3.80 4.00 4.53
C LEU A 61 -4.44 4.41 3.20
N GLY A 62 -5.59 5.09 3.26
CA GLY A 62 -6.27 5.60 2.07
C GLY A 62 -7.06 4.55 1.26
N ASP A 63 -6.94 3.27 1.58
CA ASP A 63 -7.81 2.22 1.05
C ASP A 63 -9.27 2.46 1.47
N LEU A 64 -10.21 2.35 0.53
CA LEU A 64 -11.65 2.43 0.80
C LEU A 64 -12.31 1.07 0.61
N LEU A 65 -13.12 0.64 1.58
CA LEU A 65 -13.99 -0.52 1.51
C LEU A 65 -15.45 -0.11 1.30
N ARG A 66 -16.21 -0.93 0.59
CA ARG A 66 -17.68 -0.88 0.59
C ARG A 66 -18.26 -2.30 0.56
N VAL A 67 -19.38 -2.50 1.26
CA VAL A 67 -20.11 -3.77 1.31
C VAL A 67 -21.50 -3.52 0.73
N GLN A 68 -21.95 -4.36 -0.21
CA GLN A 68 -23.32 -4.27 -0.70
C GLN A 68 -24.29 -4.93 0.28
N ARG A 69 -25.53 -4.41 0.34
CA ARG A 69 -26.59 -4.90 1.24
C ARG A 69 -26.74 -6.42 1.22
N GLY A 70 -26.77 -7.05 2.39
CA GLY A 70 -26.79 -8.51 2.56
C GLY A 70 -25.43 -9.22 2.40
N SER A 71 -24.36 -8.48 2.12
CA SER A 71 -22.98 -8.97 2.16
C SER A 71 -22.33 -8.65 3.52
N LYS A 72 -21.15 -9.21 3.82
CA LYS A 72 -20.42 -8.93 5.06
C LYS A 72 -18.91 -8.83 4.80
N GLY A 73 -18.32 -7.71 5.21
CA GLY A 73 -16.87 -7.56 5.35
C GLY A 73 -16.52 -7.34 6.82
N VAL A 74 -15.58 -8.10 7.37
CA VAL A 74 -15.01 -7.85 8.71
C VAL A 74 -13.51 -7.72 8.57
N ILE A 75 -12.93 -6.69 9.17
CA ILE A 75 -11.49 -6.47 9.17
C ILE A 75 -10.94 -6.51 10.59
N ARG A 76 -9.64 -6.83 10.69
CA ARG A 76 -8.86 -6.77 11.92
C ARG A 76 -7.76 -5.73 11.77
N CYS A 77 -7.64 -4.85 12.75
CA CYS A 77 -6.66 -3.79 12.81
C CYS A 77 -5.28 -4.34 13.24
N THR A 78 -4.20 -3.81 12.65
CA THR A 78 -2.83 -4.30 12.88
C THR A 78 -2.18 -3.71 14.14
N LEU A 79 -2.71 -2.60 14.67
CA LEU A 79 -2.12 -1.87 15.80
C LEU A 79 -2.52 -2.44 17.18
N ASP A 80 -3.80 -2.78 17.33
CA ASP A 80 -4.48 -3.09 18.59
C ASP A 80 -5.28 -4.42 18.53
N LEU A 81 -5.30 -5.08 17.36
CA LEU A 81 -6.07 -6.30 17.05
C LEU A 81 -7.60 -6.15 17.16
N THR A 82 -8.13 -4.92 17.21
CA THR A 82 -9.58 -4.69 17.18
C THR A 82 -10.20 -5.20 15.88
N GLN A 83 -11.50 -5.51 15.92
CA GLN A 83 -12.23 -6.09 14.81
C GLN A 83 -13.56 -5.35 14.63
N TRP A 84 -13.89 -5.02 13.38
CA TRP A 84 -15.11 -4.29 13.06
C TRP A 84 -15.74 -4.81 11.77
N THR A 85 -17.08 -4.74 11.70
CA THR A 85 -17.85 -5.10 10.51
C THR A 85 -18.09 -3.83 9.69
N VAL A 86 -17.73 -3.86 8.41
CA VAL A 86 -18.03 -2.77 7.47
C VAL A 86 -19.56 -2.76 7.22
N PRO A 87 -20.28 -1.65 7.44
CA PRO A 87 -21.72 -1.57 7.17
C PRO A 87 -22.07 -1.92 5.72
N ASP A 88 -23.19 -2.63 5.51
CA ASP A 88 -23.68 -3.07 4.20
C ASP A 88 -24.55 -2.01 3.49
N ASP A 89 -24.34 -0.73 3.83
CA ASP A 89 -25.03 0.43 3.24
C ASP A 89 -24.51 0.82 1.85
N GLY A 90 -23.45 0.16 1.35
CA GLY A 90 -22.80 0.48 0.08
C GLY A 90 -21.91 1.72 0.10
N LEU A 91 -21.85 2.47 1.21
CA LEU A 91 -21.10 3.71 1.33
C LEU A 91 -19.62 3.43 1.65
N PRO A 92 -18.67 4.09 0.96
CA PRO A 92 -17.24 3.93 1.24
C PRO A 92 -16.87 4.23 2.70
N ARG A 93 -16.23 3.27 3.37
CA ARG A 93 -15.52 3.45 4.65
C ARG A 93 -14.01 3.40 4.39
N GLY A 94 -13.27 4.40 4.86
CA GLY A 94 -11.83 4.47 4.69
C GLY A 94 -11.06 3.74 5.79
N VAL A 95 -9.96 3.08 5.44
CA VAL A 95 -8.99 2.52 6.39
C VAL A 95 -8.13 3.68 6.91
N ALA A 96 -8.67 4.36 7.92
CA ALA A 96 -8.02 5.52 8.55
C ALA A 96 -6.78 5.11 9.36
N ASN A 97 -5.94 6.10 9.67
CA ASN A 97 -4.81 5.90 10.57
C ASN A 97 -5.34 5.45 11.95
N THR A 98 -4.71 4.44 12.55
CA THR A 98 -5.18 3.63 13.71
C THR A 98 -6.40 2.72 13.52
N CYS A 99 -7.01 2.62 12.33
CA CYS A 99 -8.00 1.59 11.92
C CYS A 99 -9.28 1.49 12.79
N SER A 100 -10.43 1.93 12.26
CA SER A 100 -11.73 1.92 12.97
C SER A 100 -12.88 1.97 11.92
N PRO A 101 -14.13 1.55 12.23
CA PRO A 101 -14.97 2.24 13.21
C PRO A 101 -14.82 1.79 14.66
N PRO A 102 -14.91 2.74 15.60
CA PRO A 102 -15.39 2.51 16.94
C PRO A 102 -16.93 2.62 16.90
N GLU A 103 -17.52 3.29 17.90
CA GLU A 103 -18.95 3.61 18.06
C GLU A 103 -19.62 4.24 16.82
#